data_AF-X0KN00-F1
#
_entry.id   AF-X0KN00-F1
#
_cell.length_a   1.000
_cell.length_b   1.000
_cell.length_c   1.000
_cell.angle_alpha   90.00
_cell.angle_beta   90.00
_cell.angle_gamma   90.00
#
_symmetry.space_group_name_H-M   'P 1'
#
loop_
_entity.id
_entity.type
_entity.pdbx_description
1 polymer ?
#
loop_
_entity_poly.entity_id
_entity_poly.type
_entity_poly.pdbx_seq_one_letter_code
_entity_poly.pdbx_strand_id
1 'polypeptide(L)'
;MGLAECCDYYKQLLEDQRQILAANADIKAFKYGLQRFTSLKRITITPATHGRHGTPLYRTPMIRAFPPGFDYPIPKVWPTAPMNDSGEWQDELPWISEEGDAPYQWFYGAHCTAEKYREKWRGYQLVSRALIECENQVTELRIKGHEIKSGLSCRIFDQPCTEYEDICTLLRRPGFQYLDLDLFTGLIEHDDWATYKTGLLRDALAQAKDLQHLCVSASTDIEDAYCQQHDPDDLERPVFPLRTIFLIDHWPRLQHFGISNFLIEIDDLVDVLSALPPTLRSVELINLAFRNPDHGYGDLIRQIRDTLDWRLRPAEERPKVHMVCSGESNPQMVENELIEVDDAQVL
;
A
#
# COMPACT_ATOMS: atom_id res chain seq x y z
N MET A 1 9.44 -16.48 29.50
CA MET A 1 10.47 -17.39 28.99
C MET A 1 11.81 -16.68 29.10
N GLY A 2 12.92 -17.38 29.39
CA GLY A 2 14.25 -16.76 29.41
C GLY A 2 14.76 -16.46 27.99
N LEU A 3 15.66 -15.47 27.81
CA LEU A 3 16.17 -15.10 26.47
C LEU A 3 16.83 -16.27 25.73
N ALA A 4 17.55 -17.14 26.43
CA ALA A 4 18.15 -18.34 25.83
C ALA A 4 17.08 -19.31 25.30
N GLU A 5 16.04 -19.55 26.08
CA GLU A 5 14.90 -20.40 25.69
C GLU A 5 14.13 -19.79 24.50
N CYS A 6 13.93 -18.48 24.49
CA CYS A 6 13.38 -17.74 23.34
C CYS A 6 14.23 -17.93 22.09
N CYS A 7 15.56 -17.80 22.21
CA CYS A 7 16.48 -17.94 21.10
C CYS A 7 16.42 -19.34 20.49
N ASP A 8 16.39 -20.38 21.32
CA ASP A 8 16.36 -21.76 20.85
C ASP A 8 15.01 -22.12 20.22
N TYR A 9 13.90 -21.66 20.79
CA TYR A 9 12.58 -21.80 20.19
C TYR A 9 12.50 -21.06 18.83
N TYR A 10 13.03 -19.83 18.75
CA TYR A 10 13.04 -19.06 17.50
C TYR A 10 13.88 -19.74 16.40
N LYS A 11 15.04 -20.31 16.73
CA LYS A 11 15.86 -21.08 15.78
C LYS A 11 15.09 -22.25 15.18
N GLN A 12 14.29 -22.95 15.99
CA GLN A 12 13.45 -24.04 15.50
C GLN A 12 12.40 -23.53 14.49
N LEU A 13 11.73 -22.42 14.80
CA LEU A 13 10.77 -21.80 13.87
C LEU A 13 11.41 -21.39 12.54
N LEU A 14 12.64 -20.87 12.57
CA LEU A 14 13.39 -20.53 11.35
C LEU A 14 13.69 -21.76 10.51
N GLU A 15 14.02 -22.89 11.13
CA GLU A 15 14.28 -24.13 10.42
C GLU A 15 13.00 -24.71 9.81
N ASP A 16 11.89 -24.72 10.57
CA ASP A 16 10.58 -25.11 10.08
C ASP A 16 10.16 -24.25 8.87
N GLN A 17 10.38 -22.94 8.95
CA GLN A 17 10.10 -22.02 7.85
C GLN A 17 10.94 -22.37 6.61
N ARG A 18 12.25 -22.61 6.75
CA ARG A 18 13.11 -23.01 5.63
C ARG A 18 12.62 -24.29 4.97
N GLN A 19 12.23 -25.30 5.75
CA GLN A 19 11.71 -26.56 5.23
C GLN A 19 10.38 -26.36 4.48
N ILE A 20 9.46 -25.55 5.04
CA ILE A 20 8.18 -25.21 4.40
C ILE A 20 8.42 -24.52 3.06
N LEU A 21 9.32 -23.53 3.01
CA LEU A 21 9.65 -22.79 1.79
C LEU A 21 10.32 -23.69 0.75
N ALA A 22 11.29 -24.52 1.16
CA ALA A 22 11.98 -25.45 0.26
C ALA A 22 11.02 -26.49 -0.35
N ALA A 23 10.04 -26.96 0.44
CA ALA A 23 9.02 -27.90 -0.04
C ALA A 23 7.86 -27.23 -0.79
N ASN A 24 7.81 -25.89 -0.84
CA ASN A 24 6.66 -25.11 -1.30
C ASN A 24 5.35 -25.55 -0.61
N ALA A 25 5.44 -25.94 0.67
CA ALA A 25 4.30 -26.46 1.42
C ALA A 25 3.27 -25.36 1.74
N ASP A 26 3.76 -24.13 1.92
CA ASP A 26 2.96 -22.92 2.11
C ASP A 26 2.00 -22.67 0.94
N ILE A 27 2.53 -22.63 -0.29
CA ILE A 27 1.72 -22.35 -1.48
C ILE A 27 0.83 -23.54 -1.86
N LYS A 28 1.27 -24.78 -1.61
CA LYS A 28 0.42 -25.98 -1.77
C LYS A 28 -0.79 -25.93 -0.84
N ALA A 29 -0.58 -25.58 0.43
CA ALA A 29 -1.65 -25.43 1.40
C ALA A 29 -2.61 -24.28 1.01
N PHE A 30 -2.07 -23.16 0.54
CA PHE A 30 -2.87 -22.04 0.05
C PHE A 30 -3.76 -22.45 -1.13
N LYS A 31 -3.21 -23.07 -2.18
CA LYS A 31 -3.98 -23.56 -3.34
C LYS A 31 -5.05 -24.57 -2.91
N TYR A 32 -4.72 -25.47 -2.00
CA TYR A 32 -5.65 -26.47 -1.46
C TYR A 32 -6.86 -25.81 -0.77
N GLY A 33 -6.62 -24.79 0.05
CA GLY A 33 -7.67 -24.02 0.73
C GLY A 33 -8.50 -23.18 -0.24
N LEU A 34 -7.83 -22.51 -1.19
CA LEU A 34 -8.46 -21.65 -2.19
C LEU A 34 -9.55 -22.38 -2.99
N GLN A 35 -9.32 -23.64 -3.35
CA GLN A 35 -10.28 -24.48 -4.10
C GLN A 35 -11.45 -24.99 -3.25
N ARG A 36 -11.34 -24.97 -1.92
CA ARG A 36 -12.32 -25.56 -0.99
C ARG A 36 -13.15 -24.54 -0.24
N PHE A 37 -12.60 -23.36 0.00
CA PHE A 37 -13.30 -22.28 0.65
C PHE A 37 -14.17 -21.53 -0.37
N THR A 38 -15.32 -22.11 -0.70
CA THR A 38 -16.26 -21.56 -1.70
C THR A 38 -16.84 -20.20 -1.31
N SER A 39 -16.87 -19.89 -0.01
CA SER A 39 -17.27 -18.58 0.52
C SER A 39 -16.11 -17.58 0.67
N LEU A 40 -14.87 -17.95 0.31
CA LEU A 40 -13.72 -17.05 0.41
C LEU A 40 -13.84 -15.92 -0.62
N LYS A 41 -14.03 -14.70 -0.14
CA LYS A 41 -14.14 -13.49 -0.97
C LYS A 41 -12.92 -12.60 -0.94
N ARG A 42 -12.20 -12.59 0.18
CA ARG A 42 -11.10 -11.66 0.44
C ARG A 42 -9.81 -12.37 0.73
N ILE A 43 -8.74 -11.84 0.13
CA ILE A 43 -7.37 -12.23 0.42
C ILE A 43 -6.57 -11.01 0.86
N THR A 44 -5.71 -11.22 1.85
CA THR A 44 -4.78 -10.21 2.36
C THR A 44 -3.36 -10.75 2.29
N ILE A 45 -2.48 -10.00 1.63
CA ILE A 45 -1.04 -10.23 1.56
C ILE A 45 -0.40 -9.09 2.37
N THR A 46 0.41 -9.41 3.38
CA THR A 46 0.97 -8.40 4.28
C THR A 46 2.30 -8.83 4.90
N PRO A 47 3.31 -7.95 4.96
CA PRO A 47 4.52 -8.16 5.76
C PRO A 47 4.31 -7.81 7.24
N ALA A 48 3.23 -7.09 7.59
CA ALA A 48 3.01 -6.51 8.92
C ALA A 48 2.33 -7.47 9.92
N THR A 49 2.30 -8.78 9.63
CA THR A 49 1.57 -9.79 10.43
C THR A 49 1.87 -9.68 11.93
N HIS A 50 3.14 -9.48 12.27
CA HIS A 50 3.64 -9.48 13.64
C HIS A 50 3.43 -8.15 14.39
N GLY A 51 3.06 -7.06 13.72
CA GLY A 51 2.84 -5.76 14.35
C GLY A 51 4.01 -5.32 15.24
N ARG A 52 3.73 -5.05 16.52
CA ARG A 52 4.75 -4.76 17.55
C ARG A 52 4.85 -5.93 18.54
N HIS A 53 5.93 -5.99 19.31
CA HIS A 53 6.12 -7.03 20.33
C HIS A 53 4.94 -7.06 21.30
N GLY A 54 4.33 -8.24 21.46
CA GLY A 54 3.14 -8.45 22.30
C GLY A 54 1.81 -7.98 21.70
N THR A 55 1.82 -7.24 20.60
CA THR A 55 0.62 -6.69 19.93
C THR A 55 0.65 -6.99 18.43
N PRO A 56 0.44 -8.27 18.03
CA PRO A 56 0.40 -8.65 16.62
C PRO A 56 -0.79 -8.02 15.91
N LEU A 57 -0.56 -7.53 14.68
CA LEU A 57 -1.61 -6.98 13.83
C LEU A 57 -2.59 -8.07 13.39
N TYR A 58 -2.07 -9.26 13.08
CA TYR A 58 -2.86 -10.43 12.73
C TYR A 58 -2.54 -11.61 13.65
N ARG A 59 -3.53 -12.04 14.44
CA ARG A 59 -3.42 -13.22 15.32
C ARG A 59 -3.58 -14.53 14.54
N THR A 60 -2.61 -14.82 13.67
CA THR A 60 -2.57 -16.06 12.89
C THR A 60 -2.54 -17.28 13.82
N PRO A 61 -2.97 -18.48 13.35
CA PRO A 61 -2.87 -19.70 14.15
C PRO A 61 -1.47 -19.95 14.72
N MET A 62 -0.42 -19.62 13.95
CA MET A 62 0.98 -19.75 14.37
C MET A 62 1.30 -18.78 15.52
N ILE A 63 0.96 -17.49 15.39
CA ILE A 63 1.21 -16.49 16.44
C ILE A 63 0.43 -16.80 17.73
N ARG A 64 -0.80 -17.33 17.62
CA ARG A 64 -1.60 -17.74 18.79
C ARG A 64 -1.01 -18.94 19.53
N ALA A 65 -0.18 -19.74 18.87
CA ALA A 65 0.46 -20.91 19.46
C ALA A 65 1.78 -20.58 20.18
N PHE A 66 2.25 -19.34 20.10
CA PHE A 66 3.48 -18.93 20.77
C PHE A 66 3.39 -19.05 22.29
N PRO A 67 4.48 -19.48 22.96
CA PRO A 67 4.47 -19.61 24.40
C PRO A 67 4.37 -18.24 25.09
N PRO A 68 3.75 -18.16 26.28
CA PRO A 68 3.65 -16.92 27.03
C PRO A 68 5.02 -16.28 27.31
N GLY A 69 5.14 -14.98 27.00
CA GLY A 69 6.39 -14.23 27.17
C GLY A 69 7.49 -14.66 26.19
N PHE A 70 7.13 -15.18 25.02
CA PHE A 70 8.05 -15.37 23.91
C PHE A 70 8.42 -14.03 23.28
N ASP A 71 9.69 -13.68 23.42
CA ASP A 71 10.28 -12.51 22.77
C ASP A 71 11.20 -12.97 21.64
N TYR A 72 11.06 -12.37 20.46
CA TYR A 72 11.75 -12.82 19.26
C TYR A 72 11.94 -11.67 18.26
N PRO A 73 12.98 -11.70 17.42
CA PRO A 73 13.15 -10.74 16.35
C PRO A 73 11.95 -10.76 15.41
N ILE A 74 11.26 -9.63 15.24
CA ILE A 74 10.15 -9.51 14.30
C ILE A 74 10.68 -9.65 12.87
N PRO A 75 10.17 -10.59 12.06
CA PRO A 75 10.61 -10.74 10.67
C PRO A 75 10.29 -9.48 9.84
N LYS A 76 11.31 -8.90 9.21
CA LYS A 76 11.17 -7.81 8.22
C LYS A 76 11.36 -8.38 6.81
N VAL A 77 10.29 -8.94 6.24
CA VAL A 77 10.36 -9.69 4.97
C VAL A 77 10.37 -8.76 3.75
N TRP A 78 9.54 -7.71 3.78
CA TRP A 78 9.52 -6.69 2.73
C TRP A 78 10.41 -5.52 3.12
N PRO A 79 10.96 -4.77 2.15
CA PRO A 79 11.62 -3.51 2.44
C PRO A 79 10.70 -2.54 3.19
N THR A 80 11.25 -1.80 4.15
CA THR A 80 10.56 -0.82 5.00
C THR A 80 11.37 0.45 5.04
N ALA A 81 10.76 1.63 5.05
CA ALA A 81 11.50 2.89 5.14
C ALA A 81 11.36 3.54 6.54
N PRO A 82 12.43 4.09 7.15
CA PRO A 82 13.85 3.82 6.90
C PRO A 82 14.28 2.43 7.44
N MET A 83 15.23 1.76 6.77
CA MET A 83 15.39 0.30 6.93
C MET A 83 16.49 -0.15 7.90
N ASN A 84 17.60 0.59 8.05
CA ASN A 84 18.74 0.12 8.85
C ASN A 84 18.73 0.71 10.28
N ASP A 85 19.43 0.04 11.20
CA ASP A 85 19.59 0.51 12.59
C ASP A 85 20.31 1.87 12.67
N SER A 86 20.89 2.33 11.55
CA SER A 86 21.48 3.66 11.36
C SER A 86 20.51 4.73 10.82
N GLY A 87 19.27 4.36 10.46
CA GLY A 87 18.25 5.30 10.00
C GLY A 87 18.36 5.75 8.53
N GLU A 88 19.16 5.09 7.70
CA GLU A 88 19.31 5.42 6.28
C GLU A 88 18.13 4.89 5.45
N TRP A 89 17.70 5.71 4.50
CA TRP A 89 16.68 5.41 3.52
C TRP A 89 17.24 4.47 2.43
N GLN A 90 16.50 3.41 2.10
CA GLN A 90 16.82 2.57 0.95
C GLN A 90 16.02 3.03 -0.26
N ASP A 91 16.72 3.21 -1.37
CA ASP A 91 16.10 3.37 -2.67
C ASP A 91 15.46 2.06 -3.13
N GLU A 92 14.32 2.17 -3.80
CA GLU A 92 13.63 1.04 -4.39
C GLU A 92 14.29 0.74 -5.74
N LEU A 93 14.94 -0.42 -5.83
CA LEU A 93 15.69 -0.81 -7.03
C LEU A 93 14.75 -1.16 -8.19
N PRO A 94 15.17 -0.94 -9.44
CA PRO A 94 14.40 -1.34 -10.61
C PRO A 94 13.92 -2.79 -10.51
N TRP A 95 12.65 -3.06 -10.85
CA TRP A 95 12.13 -4.44 -10.84
C TRP A 95 12.80 -5.33 -11.89
N ILE A 96 13.15 -4.70 -13.02
CA ILE A 96 13.94 -5.25 -14.11
C ILE A 96 15.02 -4.22 -14.41
N SER A 97 16.28 -4.64 -14.45
CA SER A 97 17.43 -3.76 -14.67
C SER A 97 18.10 -4.07 -16.00
N GLU A 98 18.38 -3.03 -16.79
CA GLU A 98 19.21 -3.13 -18.01
C GLU A 98 20.69 -3.41 -17.70
N GLU A 99 21.14 -3.07 -16.50
CA GLU A 99 22.50 -3.31 -16.01
C GLU A 99 22.70 -4.72 -15.43
N GLY A 100 21.71 -5.60 -15.63
CA GLY A 100 21.71 -6.95 -15.05
C GLY A 100 21.68 -6.89 -13.52
N ASP A 101 22.55 -7.67 -12.88
CA ASP A 101 22.55 -7.81 -11.42
C ASP A 101 23.25 -6.66 -10.67
N ALA A 102 23.91 -5.72 -11.38
CA ALA A 102 24.80 -4.73 -10.77
C ALA A 102 24.11 -3.84 -9.70
N PRO A 103 22.89 -3.30 -9.92
CA PRO A 103 22.23 -2.48 -8.89
C PRO A 103 21.92 -3.28 -7.62
N TYR A 104 21.45 -4.52 -7.75
CA TYR A 104 21.14 -5.36 -6.59
C TYR A 104 22.40 -5.77 -5.84
N GLN A 105 23.50 -6.05 -6.55
CA GLN A 105 24.78 -6.38 -5.93
C GLN A 105 25.38 -5.20 -5.17
N TRP A 106 25.19 -3.98 -5.68
CA TRP A 106 25.62 -2.76 -5.03
C TRP A 106 24.94 -2.57 -3.67
N PHE A 107 23.62 -2.68 -3.63
CA PHE A 107 22.84 -2.39 -2.41
C PHE A 107 22.71 -3.59 -1.45
N TYR A 108 22.65 -4.82 -1.96
CA TYR A 108 22.39 -6.03 -1.17
C TYR A 108 23.58 -7.00 -1.13
N GLY A 109 24.72 -6.60 -1.69
CA GLY A 109 25.97 -7.34 -1.68
C GLY A 109 26.14 -8.28 -2.88
N ALA A 110 27.39 -8.67 -3.13
CA ALA A 110 27.86 -9.36 -4.34
C ALA A 110 27.12 -10.67 -4.72
N HIS A 111 26.31 -11.23 -3.82
CA HIS A 111 25.54 -12.45 -4.06
C HIS A 111 24.04 -12.23 -4.26
N CYS A 112 23.59 -10.97 -4.26
CA CYS A 112 22.20 -10.63 -4.57
C CYS A 112 22.01 -10.57 -6.08
N THR A 113 21.03 -11.32 -6.57
CA THR A 113 20.58 -11.28 -7.97
C THR A 113 19.23 -10.58 -8.04
N ALA A 114 18.79 -10.18 -9.24
CA ALA A 114 17.45 -9.67 -9.47
C ALA A 114 16.35 -10.64 -8.96
N GLU A 115 16.58 -11.95 -9.06
CA GLU A 115 15.65 -12.96 -8.54
C GLU A 115 15.59 -12.93 -7.01
N LYS A 116 16.73 -12.96 -6.31
CA LYS A 116 16.78 -12.87 -4.84
C LYS A 116 16.20 -11.57 -4.30
N TYR A 117 16.36 -10.48 -5.04
CA TYR A 117 15.73 -9.21 -4.70
C TYR A 117 14.20 -9.34 -4.74
N ARG A 118 13.66 -9.87 -5.85
CA ARG A 118 12.21 -10.06 -6.03
C ARG A 118 11.62 -11.12 -5.09
N GLU A 119 12.40 -12.11 -4.65
CA GLU A 119 11.99 -13.11 -3.66
C GLU A 119 11.53 -12.50 -2.33
N LYS A 120 11.89 -11.26 -2.01
CA LYS A 120 11.31 -10.53 -0.86
C LYS A 120 9.78 -10.42 -0.96
N TRP A 121 9.25 -10.30 -2.17
CA TRP A 121 7.82 -10.30 -2.46
C TRP A 121 7.29 -11.67 -2.93
N ARG A 122 7.99 -12.78 -2.61
CA ARG A 122 7.56 -14.15 -2.97
C ARG A 122 6.11 -14.45 -2.60
N GLY A 123 5.66 -13.95 -1.45
CA GLY A 123 4.27 -14.12 -1.00
C GLY A 123 3.26 -13.52 -1.99
N TYR A 124 3.56 -12.33 -2.52
CA TYR A 124 2.73 -11.71 -3.56
C TYR A 124 2.77 -12.51 -4.86
N GLN A 125 3.96 -12.82 -5.37
CA GLN A 125 4.16 -13.55 -6.64
C GLN A 125 3.42 -14.89 -6.66
N LEU A 126 3.48 -15.65 -5.56
CA LEU A 126 2.86 -16.97 -5.50
C LEU A 126 1.35 -16.89 -5.31
N VAL A 127 0.87 -15.96 -4.49
CA VAL A 127 -0.56 -15.79 -4.23
C VAL A 127 -1.27 -15.24 -5.47
N SER A 128 -0.69 -14.25 -6.15
CA SER A 128 -1.26 -13.71 -7.40
C SER A 128 -1.43 -14.80 -8.44
N ARG A 129 -0.37 -15.58 -8.66
CA ARG A 129 -0.38 -16.69 -9.61
C ARG A 129 -1.36 -17.80 -9.23
N ALA A 130 -1.44 -18.15 -7.95
CA ALA A 130 -2.41 -19.14 -7.49
C ALA A 130 -3.87 -18.68 -7.68
N LEU A 131 -4.15 -17.38 -7.52
CA LEU A 131 -5.47 -16.80 -7.76
C LEU A 131 -5.86 -16.78 -9.25
N ILE A 132 -4.89 -16.80 -10.15
CA ILE A 132 -5.11 -16.90 -11.60
C ILE A 132 -5.29 -18.36 -12.01
N GLU A 133 -4.44 -19.26 -11.50
CA GLU A 133 -4.39 -20.67 -11.91
C GLU A 133 -5.52 -21.53 -11.32
N CYS A 134 -6.01 -21.20 -10.11
CA CYS A 134 -7.03 -21.99 -9.43
C CYS A 134 -8.41 -21.37 -9.62
N GLU A 135 -9.43 -22.20 -9.82
CA GLU A 135 -10.82 -21.72 -9.70
C GLU A 135 -11.08 -21.22 -8.26
N ASN A 136 -11.58 -20.00 -8.14
CA ASN A 136 -11.86 -19.36 -6.87
C ASN A 136 -12.91 -18.25 -7.00
N GLN A 137 -13.51 -17.88 -5.88
CA GLN A 137 -14.59 -16.89 -5.78
C GLN A 137 -14.11 -15.55 -5.21
N VAL A 138 -12.80 -15.32 -5.17
CA VAL A 138 -12.16 -14.13 -4.59
C VAL A 138 -12.46 -12.94 -5.48
N THR A 139 -13.04 -11.91 -4.86
CA THR A 139 -13.43 -10.65 -5.50
C THR A 139 -12.77 -9.45 -4.83
N GLU A 140 -11.98 -9.69 -3.78
CA GLU A 140 -11.40 -8.67 -2.93
C GLU A 140 -9.93 -9.00 -2.64
N LEU A 141 -9.05 -8.05 -2.95
CA LEU A 141 -7.61 -8.17 -2.72
C LEU A 141 -7.12 -7.01 -1.86
N ARG A 142 -6.38 -7.36 -0.80
CA ARG A 142 -5.65 -6.41 0.02
C ARG A 142 -4.17 -6.73 -0.02
N ILE A 143 -3.37 -5.75 -0.41
CA ILE A 143 -1.92 -5.78 -0.34
C ILE A 143 -1.55 -4.72 0.67
N LYS A 144 -1.27 -5.15 1.90
CA LYS A 144 -0.99 -4.24 3.03
C LYS A 144 0.49 -4.12 3.29
N GLY A 145 0.89 -3.03 3.93
CA GLY A 145 2.25 -2.78 4.39
C GLY A 145 2.44 -1.38 5.00
N HIS A 146 1.47 -0.47 4.86
CA HIS A 146 1.58 0.89 5.38
C HIS A 146 1.86 0.96 6.88
N GLU A 147 1.42 -0.04 7.67
CA GLU A 147 1.61 -0.09 9.12
C GLU A 147 3.09 -0.14 9.52
N ILE A 148 3.97 -0.54 8.59
CA ILE A 148 5.42 -0.60 8.78
C ILE A 148 6.17 0.15 7.65
N LYS A 149 5.54 1.15 7.03
CA LYS A 149 6.12 1.94 5.92
C LYS A 149 6.66 1.03 4.79
N SER A 150 5.85 0.06 4.39
CA SER A 150 6.15 -0.96 3.38
C SER A 150 4.98 -1.15 2.42
N GLY A 151 5.13 -2.02 1.44
CA GLY A 151 4.13 -2.30 0.42
C GLY A 151 4.67 -3.14 -0.72
N LEU A 152 3.83 -3.36 -1.73
CA LEU A 152 4.26 -3.93 -2.99
C LEU A 152 5.19 -2.93 -3.69
N SER A 153 6.35 -3.40 -4.17
CA SER A 153 7.26 -2.54 -4.94
C SER A 153 6.50 -1.80 -6.03
N CYS A 154 6.57 -0.47 -6.03
CA CYS A 154 5.95 0.32 -7.09
C CYS A 154 6.62 0.08 -8.45
N ARG A 155 7.90 -0.33 -8.48
CA ARG A 155 8.70 -0.54 -9.70
C ARG A 155 8.17 -1.69 -10.58
N ILE A 156 7.24 -2.51 -10.10
CA ILE A 156 6.52 -3.45 -10.97
C ILE A 156 5.75 -2.73 -12.09
N PHE A 157 5.45 -1.44 -11.90
CA PHE A 157 4.75 -0.58 -12.84
C PHE A 157 5.72 0.28 -13.69
N ASP A 158 7.02 0.01 -13.69
CA ASP A 158 7.96 0.73 -14.56
C ASP A 158 7.89 0.19 -16.00
N GLN A 159 7.74 -1.12 -16.14
CA GLN A 159 7.68 -1.81 -17.43
C GLN A 159 6.90 -3.13 -17.35
N PRO A 160 6.41 -3.67 -18.49
CA PRO A 160 5.72 -4.95 -18.50
C PRO A 160 6.57 -6.08 -17.92
N CYS A 161 6.02 -6.79 -16.94
CA CYS A 161 6.64 -7.94 -16.28
C CYS A 161 5.57 -8.96 -15.84
N THR A 162 5.98 -10.15 -15.44
CA THR A 162 5.04 -11.21 -14.99
C THR A 162 4.14 -10.73 -13.85
N GLU A 163 4.71 -10.04 -12.86
CA GLU A 163 3.97 -9.53 -11.71
C GLU A 163 2.94 -8.45 -12.07
N TYR A 164 3.24 -7.63 -13.07
CA TYR A 164 2.33 -6.64 -13.63
C TYR A 164 1.18 -7.31 -14.41
N GLU A 165 1.49 -8.31 -15.23
CA GLU A 165 0.47 -9.06 -15.98
C GLU A 165 -0.45 -9.85 -15.04
N ASP A 166 0.10 -10.39 -13.96
CA ASP A 166 -0.65 -11.10 -12.93
C ASP A 166 -1.68 -10.17 -12.27
N ILE A 167 -1.29 -8.97 -11.80
CA ILE A 167 -2.24 -8.03 -11.20
C ILE A 167 -3.26 -7.54 -12.21
N CYS A 168 -2.86 -7.25 -13.45
CA CYS A 168 -3.79 -6.91 -14.53
C CYS A 168 -4.84 -8.00 -14.75
N THR A 169 -4.41 -9.26 -14.77
CA THR A 169 -5.28 -10.42 -14.96
C THR A 169 -6.26 -10.56 -13.80
N LEU A 170 -5.81 -10.35 -12.56
CA LEU A 170 -6.67 -10.39 -11.38
C LEU A 170 -7.72 -9.29 -11.38
N LEU A 171 -7.30 -8.05 -11.66
CA LEU A 171 -8.19 -6.88 -11.67
C LEU A 171 -9.22 -6.96 -12.80
N ARG A 172 -8.89 -7.57 -13.94
CA ARG A 172 -9.82 -7.78 -15.07
C ARG A 172 -10.95 -8.77 -14.75
N ARG A 173 -10.85 -9.57 -13.68
CA ARG A 173 -11.82 -10.63 -13.40
C ARG A 173 -13.22 -10.03 -13.16
N PRO A 174 -14.26 -10.58 -13.82
CA PRO A 174 -15.63 -10.12 -13.59
C PRO A 174 -16.02 -10.22 -12.12
N GLY A 175 -16.65 -9.16 -11.60
CA GLY A 175 -17.08 -9.08 -10.20
C GLY A 175 -15.96 -8.73 -9.21
N PHE A 176 -14.73 -8.47 -9.66
CA PHE A 176 -13.69 -7.92 -8.78
C PHE A 176 -14.11 -6.53 -8.30
N GLN A 177 -14.29 -6.38 -6.98
CA GLN A 177 -15.01 -5.24 -6.41
C GLN A 177 -14.22 -4.44 -5.36
N TYR A 178 -13.12 -4.99 -4.84
CA TYR A 178 -12.39 -4.38 -3.72
C TYR A 178 -10.88 -4.49 -3.93
N LEU A 179 -10.21 -3.35 -3.93
CA LEU A 179 -8.75 -3.24 -3.93
C LEU A 179 -8.29 -2.31 -2.81
N ASP A 180 -7.34 -2.79 -2.01
CA ASP A 180 -6.55 -1.99 -1.06
C ASP A 180 -5.08 -2.30 -1.36
N LEU A 181 -4.34 -1.29 -1.83
CA LEU A 181 -3.01 -1.42 -2.40
C LEU A 181 -2.05 -0.46 -1.71
N ASP A 182 -1.25 -0.99 -0.78
CA ASP A 182 -0.11 -0.29 -0.21
C ASP A 182 1.12 -0.51 -1.11
N LEU A 183 1.68 0.58 -1.63
CA LEU A 183 2.85 0.63 -2.48
C LEU A 183 4.08 1.01 -1.66
N PHE A 184 5.16 0.26 -1.86
CA PHE A 184 6.48 0.67 -1.39
C PHE A 184 7.12 1.54 -2.48
N THR A 185 7.25 2.83 -2.17
CA THR A 185 7.79 3.86 -3.06
C THR A 185 9.27 4.14 -2.82
N GLY A 186 9.87 3.64 -1.74
CA GLY A 186 11.28 3.90 -1.45
C GLY A 186 11.60 5.39 -1.50
N LEU A 187 12.44 5.77 -2.45
CA LEU A 187 12.91 7.13 -2.71
C LEU A 187 12.60 7.61 -4.15
N ILE A 188 11.50 7.15 -4.76
CA ILE A 188 11.16 7.46 -6.18
C ILE A 188 11.02 8.97 -6.48
N GLU A 189 10.86 9.82 -5.48
CA GLU A 189 10.93 11.28 -5.61
C GLU A 189 12.28 11.74 -6.19
N HIS A 190 13.37 11.02 -5.93
CA HIS A 190 14.67 11.30 -6.52
C HIS A 190 14.69 11.00 -8.03
N ASP A 191 13.88 10.04 -8.47
CA ASP A 191 13.70 9.61 -9.86
C ASP A 191 12.53 10.35 -10.56
N ASP A 192 12.16 11.53 -10.06
CA ASP A 192 11.09 12.35 -10.64
C ASP A 192 9.78 11.56 -10.80
N TRP A 193 9.48 10.67 -9.86
CA TRP A 193 8.25 9.88 -9.83
C TRP A 193 8.04 9.04 -11.11
N ALA A 194 9.12 8.59 -11.75
CA ALA A 194 9.10 7.92 -13.05
C ALA A 194 8.05 6.79 -13.15
N THR A 195 7.93 5.99 -12.08
CA THR A 195 6.95 4.90 -11.97
C THR A 195 5.51 5.34 -12.21
N TYR A 196 5.10 6.49 -11.68
CA TYR A 196 3.73 7.00 -11.85
C TYR A 196 3.49 7.62 -13.24
N LYS A 197 4.56 7.98 -13.94
CA LYS A 197 4.51 8.59 -15.27
C LYS A 197 4.41 7.57 -16.40
N THR A 198 4.74 6.29 -16.17
CA THR A 198 4.66 5.22 -17.18
C THR A 198 3.24 4.93 -17.65
N GLY A 199 2.25 5.19 -16.79
CA GLY A 199 0.85 4.85 -17.02
C GLY A 199 0.49 3.38 -16.75
N LEU A 200 1.44 2.52 -16.38
CA LEU A 200 1.12 1.10 -16.13
C LEU A 200 0.26 0.91 -14.87
N LEU A 201 0.53 1.64 -13.78
CA LEU A 201 -0.32 1.59 -12.59
C LEU A 201 -1.77 1.98 -12.94
N ARG A 202 -1.93 3.05 -13.71
CA ARG A 202 -3.23 3.50 -14.23
C ARG A 202 -3.93 2.45 -15.05
N ASP A 203 -3.21 1.86 -16.00
CA ASP A 203 -3.76 0.88 -16.93
C ASP A 203 -4.14 -0.43 -16.22
N ALA A 204 -3.40 -0.80 -15.16
CA ALA A 204 -3.75 -1.91 -14.28
C ALA A 204 -5.03 -1.63 -13.49
N LEU A 205 -5.13 -0.48 -12.81
CA LEU A 205 -6.33 -0.10 -12.04
C LEU A 205 -7.56 0.02 -12.95
N ALA A 206 -7.38 0.49 -14.18
CA ALA A 206 -8.42 0.59 -15.19
C ALA A 206 -9.01 -0.76 -15.65
N GLN A 207 -8.34 -1.88 -15.36
CA GLN A 207 -8.87 -3.23 -15.65
C GLN A 207 -10.06 -3.59 -14.75
N ALA A 208 -10.13 -3.05 -13.53
CA ALA A 208 -11.17 -3.38 -12.55
C ALA A 208 -12.49 -2.64 -12.80
N LYS A 209 -13.28 -3.11 -13.79
CA LYS A 209 -14.53 -2.43 -14.20
C LYS A 209 -15.66 -2.48 -13.17
N ASP A 210 -15.66 -3.47 -12.29
CA ASP A 210 -16.69 -3.68 -11.27
C ASP A 210 -16.29 -3.13 -9.88
N LEU A 211 -15.23 -2.31 -9.82
CA LEU A 211 -14.66 -1.80 -8.58
C LEU A 211 -15.67 -0.95 -7.79
N GLN A 212 -15.83 -1.28 -6.51
CA GLN A 212 -16.68 -0.58 -5.54
C GLN A 212 -15.85 0.07 -4.43
N HIS A 213 -14.66 -0.44 -4.15
CA HIS A 213 -13.77 0.10 -3.12
C HIS A 213 -12.34 0.11 -3.63
N LEU A 214 -11.72 1.29 -3.61
CA LEU A 214 -10.34 1.51 -3.98
C LEU A 214 -9.64 2.27 -2.86
N CYS A 215 -8.59 1.70 -2.28
CA CYS A 215 -7.62 2.42 -1.47
C CYS A 215 -6.23 2.22 -2.06
N VAL A 216 -5.47 3.30 -2.21
CA VAL A 216 -4.06 3.25 -2.60
C VAL A 216 -3.24 4.06 -1.60
N SER A 217 -2.25 3.41 -1.00
CA SER A 217 -1.33 4.06 -0.07
C SER A 217 0.07 4.03 -0.67
N ALA A 218 0.84 5.10 -0.52
CA ALA A 218 2.28 5.09 -0.76
C ALA A 218 3.06 4.92 0.56
N SER A 219 4.34 4.58 0.49
CA SER A 219 5.23 4.57 1.65
C SER A 219 6.01 5.87 1.82
N THR A 220 5.65 6.92 1.07
CA THR A 220 6.29 8.24 1.11
C THR A 220 6.25 8.79 2.53
N ASP A 221 7.40 9.29 2.98
CA ASP A 221 7.52 9.84 4.32
C ASP A 221 7.01 11.26 4.37
N ILE A 222 5.92 11.44 5.12
CA ILE A 222 5.22 12.70 5.21
C ILE A 222 5.05 13.05 6.68
N GLU A 223 5.58 14.20 7.04
CA GLU A 223 5.43 14.82 8.35
C GLU A 223 5.02 16.29 8.14
N ASP A 224 4.09 16.78 8.95
CA ASP A 224 3.55 18.14 8.89
C ASP A 224 3.04 18.56 7.51
N ALA A 225 2.47 17.62 6.76
CA ALA A 225 2.04 17.81 5.36
C ALA A 225 3.16 18.12 4.35
N TYR A 226 4.41 17.79 4.68
CA TYR A 226 5.57 17.88 3.81
C TYR A 226 6.21 16.52 3.57
N CYS A 227 6.65 16.29 2.33
CA CYS A 227 7.46 15.12 1.99
C CYS A 227 8.90 15.32 2.51
N GLN A 228 9.36 14.47 3.43
CA GLN A 228 10.61 14.67 4.15
C GLN A 228 11.88 14.47 3.29
N GLN A 229 11.75 13.72 2.20
CA GLN A 229 12.85 13.42 1.27
C GLN A 229 12.80 14.28 0.00
N HIS A 230 11.79 15.15 -0.14
CA HIS A 230 11.71 16.09 -1.23
C HIS A 230 12.44 17.38 -0.85
N ASP A 231 13.31 17.88 -1.72
CA ASP A 231 13.94 19.19 -1.52
C ASP A 231 12.85 20.29 -1.64
N PRO A 232 12.57 21.06 -0.58
CA PRO A 232 11.53 22.09 -0.61
C PRO A 232 11.86 23.24 -1.59
N ASP A 233 13.13 23.41 -1.97
CA ASP A 233 13.54 24.39 -2.96
C ASP A 233 13.35 23.89 -4.41
N ASP A 234 13.06 22.60 -4.62
CA ASP A 234 12.82 21.99 -5.93
C ASP A 234 11.34 22.12 -6.36
N LEU A 235 10.82 23.34 -6.24
CA LEU A 235 9.47 23.72 -6.71
C LEU A 235 9.35 23.69 -8.25
N GLU A 236 10.45 23.49 -8.98
CA GLU A 236 10.47 23.42 -10.45
C GLU A 236 10.14 22.03 -10.99
N ARG A 237 10.34 20.94 -10.21
CA ARG A 237 10.03 19.58 -10.69
C ARG A 237 8.53 19.35 -10.83
N PRO A 238 8.03 18.88 -11.99
CA PRO A 238 6.61 18.64 -12.17
C PRO A 238 6.12 17.47 -11.29
N VAL A 239 5.13 17.73 -10.44
CA VAL A 239 4.35 16.67 -9.79
C VAL A 239 3.52 15.96 -10.85
N PHE A 240 3.40 14.64 -10.74
CA PHE A 240 2.52 13.87 -11.61
C PHE A 240 1.05 14.16 -11.21
N PRO A 241 0.17 14.52 -12.15
CA PRO A 241 -1.24 14.65 -11.84
C PRO A 241 -1.80 13.31 -11.35
N LEU A 242 -2.63 13.30 -10.31
CA LEU A 242 -3.35 12.15 -9.80
C LEU A 242 -4.19 11.47 -10.89
N ARG A 243 -4.66 12.23 -11.89
CA ARG A 243 -5.33 11.68 -13.08
C ARG A 243 -4.43 10.80 -13.96
N THR A 244 -3.10 10.86 -13.80
CA THR A 244 -2.19 9.90 -14.43
C THR A 244 -2.26 8.52 -13.80
N ILE A 245 -2.83 8.40 -12.59
CA ILE A 245 -3.03 7.13 -11.86
C ILE A 245 -4.51 6.75 -11.83
N PHE A 246 -5.39 7.69 -11.47
CA PHE A 246 -6.80 7.42 -11.16
C PHE A 246 -7.74 7.77 -12.31
N LEU A 247 -8.07 6.78 -13.14
CA LEU A 247 -9.11 6.89 -14.17
C LEU A 247 -10.51 6.65 -13.59
N ILE A 248 -10.97 7.56 -12.74
CA ILE A 248 -12.26 7.52 -12.04
C ILE A 248 -13.48 7.24 -12.94
N ASP A 249 -13.48 7.68 -14.19
CA ASP A 249 -14.54 7.41 -15.17
C ASP A 249 -14.71 5.91 -15.48
N HIS A 250 -13.72 5.09 -15.13
CA HIS A 250 -13.72 3.65 -15.38
C HIS A 250 -14.42 2.85 -14.26
N TRP A 251 -14.79 3.49 -13.16
CA TRP A 251 -15.37 2.84 -11.98
C TRP A 251 -16.76 3.40 -11.64
N PRO A 252 -17.79 3.20 -12.49
CA PRO A 252 -19.12 3.78 -12.29
C PRO A 252 -19.82 3.28 -11.01
N ARG A 253 -19.33 2.18 -10.41
CA ARG A 253 -19.88 1.56 -9.20
C ARG A 253 -19.08 1.90 -7.94
N LEU A 254 -18.09 2.78 -8.02
CA LEU A 254 -17.22 3.11 -6.89
C LEU A 254 -18.02 3.75 -5.75
N GLN A 255 -17.96 3.13 -4.57
CA GLN A 255 -18.60 3.59 -3.34
C GLN A 255 -17.59 4.16 -2.34
N HIS A 256 -16.33 3.73 -2.42
CA HIS A 256 -15.25 4.19 -1.56
C HIS A 256 -13.98 4.48 -2.36
N PHE A 257 -13.40 5.65 -2.10
CA PHE A 257 -12.13 6.09 -2.66
C PHE A 257 -11.20 6.53 -1.53
N GLY A 258 -10.02 5.92 -1.45
CA GLY A 258 -9.02 6.22 -0.44
C GLY A 258 -7.65 6.48 -1.06
N ILE A 259 -6.97 7.53 -0.63
CA ILE A 259 -5.55 7.77 -0.91
C ILE A 259 -4.80 8.11 0.37
N SER A 260 -3.61 7.54 0.51
CA SER A 260 -2.77 7.75 1.68
C SER A 260 -1.31 8.02 1.30
N ASN A 261 -0.66 8.95 1.99
CA ASN A 261 0.76 9.24 1.83
C ASN A 261 1.17 9.75 0.43
N PHE A 262 0.30 10.47 -0.27
CA PHE A 262 0.61 11.06 -1.57
C PHE A 262 1.05 12.52 -1.45
N LEU A 263 2.02 12.91 -2.27
CA LEU A 263 2.28 14.32 -2.60
C LEU A 263 1.25 14.77 -3.63
N ILE A 264 0.50 15.83 -3.32
CA ILE A 264 -0.63 16.29 -4.14
C ILE A 264 -0.58 17.78 -4.41
N GLU A 265 -1.27 18.16 -5.48
CA GLU A 265 -1.81 19.51 -5.68
C GLU A 265 -3.28 19.51 -5.28
N ILE A 266 -3.74 20.56 -4.58
CA ILE A 266 -5.13 20.63 -4.10
C ILE A 266 -6.11 20.63 -5.28
N ASP A 267 -5.84 21.44 -6.30
CA ASP A 267 -6.70 21.57 -7.48
C ASP A 267 -6.88 20.21 -8.18
N ASP A 268 -5.79 19.45 -8.32
CA ASP A 268 -5.81 18.15 -8.98
C ASP A 268 -6.52 17.07 -8.13
N LEU A 269 -6.37 17.08 -6.81
CA LEU A 269 -7.17 16.22 -5.93
C LEU A 269 -8.65 16.58 -6.03
N VAL A 270 -9.00 17.86 -5.98
CA VAL A 270 -10.40 18.32 -6.09
C VAL A 270 -10.99 17.97 -7.45
N ASP A 271 -10.20 18.06 -8.52
CA ASP A 271 -10.58 17.63 -9.86
C ASP A 271 -10.86 16.12 -9.90
N VAL A 272 -10.05 15.28 -9.24
CA VAL A 272 -10.32 13.84 -9.11
C VAL A 272 -11.61 13.61 -8.30
N LEU A 273 -11.76 14.27 -7.15
CA LEU A 273 -12.93 14.09 -6.28
C LEU A 273 -14.24 14.53 -6.94
N SER A 274 -14.21 15.60 -7.75
CA SER A 274 -15.38 16.13 -8.45
C SER A 274 -15.93 15.19 -9.52
N ALA A 275 -15.06 14.37 -10.12
CA ALA A 275 -15.44 13.42 -11.17
C ALA A 275 -15.68 11.99 -10.65
N LEU A 276 -15.66 11.78 -9.32
CA LEU A 276 -16.10 10.52 -8.72
C LEU A 276 -17.60 10.29 -8.94
N PRO A 277 -18.03 9.02 -9.11
CA PRO A 277 -19.39 8.71 -9.51
C PRO A 277 -20.43 9.09 -8.42
N PRO A 278 -21.72 9.22 -8.80
CA PRO A 278 -22.81 9.44 -7.83
C PRO A 278 -23.00 8.30 -6.83
N THR A 279 -22.45 7.11 -7.12
CA THR A 279 -22.45 5.93 -6.25
C THR A 279 -21.49 6.08 -5.06
N LEU A 280 -20.60 7.08 -5.08
CA LEU A 280 -19.65 7.35 -3.99
C LEU A 280 -20.38 7.63 -2.67
N ARG A 281 -19.90 7.01 -1.59
CA ARG A 281 -20.42 7.13 -0.22
C ARG A 281 -19.35 7.47 0.81
N SER A 282 -18.08 7.24 0.51
CA SER A 282 -17.00 7.52 1.44
C SER A 282 -15.70 7.88 0.72
N VAL A 283 -14.96 8.81 1.31
CA VAL A 283 -13.64 9.25 0.86
C VAL A 283 -12.70 9.21 2.05
N GLU A 284 -11.50 8.66 1.85
CA GLU A 284 -10.45 8.57 2.86
C GLU A 284 -9.19 9.29 2.37
N LEU A 285 -8.76 10.32 3.08
CA LEU A 285 -7.58 11.13 2.76
C LEU A 285 -6.64 11.10 3.96
N ILE A 286 -5.55 10.33 3.87
CA ILE A 286 -4.66 10.10 5.00
C ILE A 286 -3.26 10.60 4.70
N ASN A 287 -2.71 11.40 5.61
CA ASN A 287 -1.32 11.82 5.62
C ASN A 287 -0.85 12.35 4.25
N LEU A 288 -1.57 13.33 3.70
CA LEU A 288 -1.23 13.91 2.40
C LEU A 288 -0.15 14.98 2.58
N ALA A 289 0.75 15.09 1.60
CA ALA A 289 1.69 16.19 1.49
C ALA A 289 1.22 17.17 0.41
N PHE A 290 1.41 18.47 0.66
CA PHE A 290 1.07 19.52 -0.29
C PHE A 290 2.33 19.99 -1.00
N ARG A 291 2.27 20.10 -2.33
CA ARG A 291 3.39 20.64 -3.11
C ARG A 291 3.66 22.10 -2.76
N ASN A 292 2.61 22.92 -2.71
CA ASN A 292 2.75 24.32 -2.30
C ASN A 292 2.90 24.37 -0.77
N PRO A 293 4.03 24.88 -0.24
CA PRO A 293 4.24 24.96 1.20
C PRO A 293 3.28 25.91 1.92
N ASP A 294 2.65 26.83 1.19
CA ASP A 294 1.64 27.74 1.73
C ASP A 294 0.26 27.07 1.87
N HIS A 295 0.08 25.86 1.32
CA HIS A 295 -1.16 25.12 1.40
C HIS A 295 -1.13 24.12 2.55
N GLY A 296 -2.23 24.05 3.29
CA GLY A 296 -2.46 23.03 4.31
C GLY A 296 -3.81 22.35 4.17
N TYR A 297 -4.09 21.47 5.13
CA TYR A 297 -5.38 20.76 5.21
C TYR A 297 -6.58 21.71 5.27
N GLY A 298 -6.42 22.90 5.87
CA GLY A 298 -7.46 23.93 5.89
C GLY A 298 -7.84 24.46 4.51
N ASP A 299 -6.87 24.59 3.60
CA ASP A 299 -7.11 25.01 2.22
C ASP A 299 -7.79 23.90 1.42
N LEU A 300 -7.38 22.64 1.63
CA LEU A 300 -8.01 21.48 1.02
C LEU A 300 -9.49 21.36 1.42
N ILE A 301 -9.80 21.49 2.71
CA ILE A 301 -11.19 21.44 3.20
C ILE A 301 -12.03 22.57 2.59
N ARG A 302 -11.48 23.79 2.51
CA ARG A 302 -12.16 24.94 1.90
C ARG A 302 -12.44 24.69 0.41
N GLN A 303 -11.48 24.19 -0.34
CA GLN A 303 -11.70 23.85 -1.75
C GLN A 303 -12.71 22.72 -1.94
N ILE A 304 -12.65 21.65 -1.15
CA ILE A 304 -13.64 20.56 -1.20
C ILE A 304 -15.04 21.11 -0.96
N ARG A 305 -15.21 21.96 0.07
CA ARG A 305 -16.51 22.56 0.42
C ARG A 305 -17.04 23.49 -0.69
N ASP A 306 -16.16 24.31 -1.27
CA ASP A 306 -16.56 25.38 -2.18
C ASP A 306 -16.76 24.88 -3.62
N THR A 307 -16.02 23.84 -4.02
CA THR A 307 -16.02 23.32 -5.39
C THR A 307 -16.93 22.10 -5.57
N LEU A 308 -17.00 21.19 -4.59
CA LEU A 308 -17.73 19.93 -4.78
C LEU A 308 -19.23 20.12 -4.58
N ASP A 309 -20.00 19.48 -5.47
CA ASP A 309 -21.46 19.52 -5.46
C ASP A 309 -22.11 18.56 -4.45
N TRP A 310 -21.32 17.91 -3.59
CA TRP A 310 -21.78 16.83 -2.71
C TRP A 310 -22.91 17.25 -1.77
N ARG A 311 -22.95 18.52 -1.35
CA ARG A 311 -24.06 19.07 -0.55
C ARG A 311 -25.41 19.07 -1.27
N LEU A 312 -25.40 19.08 -2.60
CA LEU A 312 -26.60 19.04 -3.45
C LEU A 312 -27.18 17.61 -3.55
N ARG A 313 -26.41 16.59 -3.16
CA ARG A 313 -26.90 15.20 -3.11
C ARG A 313 -27.91 15.03 -1.96
N PRO A 314 -28.88 14.09 -2.09
CA PRO A 314 -29.76 13.68 -1.00
C PRO A 314 -28.94 13.33 0.25
N ALA A 315 -29.45 13.63 1.45
CA ALA A 315 -28.67 13.54 2.69
C ALA A 315 -28.05 12.14 2.89
N GLU A 316 -28.81 11.09 2.63
CA GLU A 316 -28.41 9.68 2.67
C GLU A 316 -27.41 9.25 1.57
N GLU A 317 -27.20 10.06 0.54
CA GLU A 317 -26.28 9.78 -0.56
C GLU A 317 -25.00 10.64 -0.53
N ARG A 318 -24.87 11.52 0.46
CA ARG A 318 -23.70 12.38 0.62
C ARG A 318 -22.47 11.53 1.00
N PRO A 319 -21.34 11.68 0.30
CA PRO A 319 -20.10 11.05 0.72
C PRO A 319 -19.66 11.56 2.10
N LYS A 320 -19.22 10.64 2.96
CA LYS A 320 -18.50 10.97 4.19
C LYS A 320 -17.01 11.12 3.90
N VAL A 321 -16.37 12.15 4.43
CA VAL A 321 -14.93 12.39 4.24
C VAL A 321 -14.21 12.11 5.55
N HIS A 322 -13.30 11.14 5.54
CA HIS A 322 -12.41 10.82 6.63
C HIS A 322 -11.02 11.38 6.32
N MET A 323 -10.50 12.25 7.20
CA MET A 323 -9.18 12.85 7.06
C MET A 323 -8.31 12.55 8.28
N VAL A 324 -7.09 12.09 8.02
CA VAL A 324 -6.05 11.97 9.06
C VAL A 324 -4.89 12.87 8.65
N CYS A 325 -4.63 13.88 9.47
CA CYS A 325 -3.57 14.86 9.22
C CYS A 325 -2.32 14.46 10.00
N SER A 326 -1.15 14.50 9.37
CA SER A 326 0.12 14.57 10.10
C SER A 326 0.19 15.94 10.78
N GLY A 327 0.16 15.95 12.12
CA GLY A 327 0.34 17.16 12.93
C GLY A 327 1.73 17.22 13.55
N GLU A 328 2.11 18.42 13.98
CA GLU A 328 3.39 18.73 14.62
C GLU A 328 3.74 17.66 15.66
N SER A 329 4.85 16.98 15.42
CA SER A 329 5.37 15.94 16.29
C SER A 329 5.76 16.52 17.66
N ASN A 330 4.81 16.56 18.60
CA ASN A 330 5.15 16.68 20.01
C ASN A 330 5.53 15.27 20.49
N PRO A 331 6.80 14.98 20.86
CA PRO A 331 7.28 13.62 21.13
C PRO A 331 6.68 12.97 22.40
N GLN A 332 5.64 13.55 22.98
CA GLN A 332 4.87 13.00 24.10
C GLN A 332 3.39 12.71 23.78
N MET A 333 2.90 12.95 22.57
CA MET A 333 1.49 12.70 22.23
C MET A 333 1.33 11.91 20.93
N VAL A 334 1.22 10.59 21.06
CA VAL A 334 0.70 9.71 20.01
C VAL A 334 -0.82 9.73 20.10
N GLU A 335 -1.42 10.84 19.70
CA GLU A 335 -2.83 10.88 19.29
C GLU A 335 -2.85 11.68 17.99
N ASN A 336 -2.94 10.97 16.86
CA ASN A 336 -3.28 11.58 15.58
C ASN A 336 -4.55 12.39 15.80
N GLU A 337 -4.52 13.70 15.56
CA GLU A 337 -5.75 14.51 15.59
C GLU A 337 -6.68 13.98 14.50
N LEU A 338 -7.76 13.33 14.92
CA LEU A 338 -8.87 12.93 14.07
C LEU A 338 -9.65 14.19 13.69
N ILE A 339 -9.69 14.48 12.39
CA ILE A 339 -10.72 15.37 11.84
C ILE A 339 -11.75 14.47 11.18
N GLU A 340 -12.73 14.01 11.96
CA GLU A 340 -13.99 13.53 11.39
C GLU A 340 -14.74 14.74 10.86
N VAL A 341 -14.74 14.94 9.53
CA VAL A 341 -15.67 15.87 8.88
C VAL A 341 -17.00 15.14 8.76
N ASP A 342 -17.68 14.93 9.90
CA ASP A 342 -19.07 14.49 9.92
C ASP A 342 -19.95 15.75 9.92
N ASP A 343 -20.84 15.80 8.94
CA ASP A 343 -21.82 16.87 8.68
C ASP A 343 -21.29 18.21 8.17
N ALA A 344 -21.48 18.44 6.86
CA ALA A 344 -21.63 19.76 6.26
C ALA A 344 -22.95 20.46 6.71
N GLN A 345 -23.23 20.42 8.02
CA GLN A 345 -24.19 21.27 8.70
C GLN A 345 -23.43 21.93 9.85
N VAL A 346 -23.28 23.25 9.78
CA VAL A 346 -22.48 24.13 10.66
C VAL A 346 -21.04 24.33 10.18
N LEU A 347 -20.90 25.11 9.09
CA LEU A 347 -20.13 26.38 9.04
C LEU A 347 -20.40 27.09 7.71
#